data_AF-A0A1J3EVJ6-F1
#
_entry.id   AF-A0A1J3EVJ6-F1
#
_cell.length_a   1.000
_cell.length_b   1.000
_cell.length_c   1.000
_cell.angle_alpha   90.00
_cell.angle_beta   90.00
_cell.angle_gamma   90.00
#
_symmetry.space_group_name_H-M   'P 1'
#
loop_
_entity.id
_entity.type
_entity.pdbx_description
1 polymer ?
#
loop_
_entity_poly.entity_id
_entity_poly.type
_entity_poly.pdbx_seq_one_letter_code
_entity_poly.pdbx_strand_id
1 'polypeptide(L)'
;SLVAKKQPLTWYKSTFDTPVGSEPLALDMNTMGKGQVWINGQNIGRHWPAYKARGSCGRCSYAGTFTEKKCLSNCGEASQRWYHVPRSWVKPSGNLIVVLEEWGGDPNGISLVKRSAKTLASDSIFSG
;
A
#
# COMPACT_ATOMS: atom_id res chain seq x y z
N SER A 1 -15.40 9.51 -19.57
CA SER A 1 -14.55 8.39 -20.03
C SER A 1 -15.00 7.13 -19.30
N LEU A 2 -15.35 6.06 -20.03
CA LEU A 2 -15.75 4.78 -19.43
C LEU A 2 -14.48 3.94 -19.26
N VAL A 3 -13.88 3.98 -18.07
CA VAL A 3 -12.75 3.09 -17.75
C VAL A 3 -13.31 1.68 -17.53
N ALA A 4 -12.71 0.67 -18.17
CA ALA A 4 -13.07 -0.72 -17.94
C ALA A 4 -12.93 -1.06 -16.44
N LYS A 5 -13.87 -1.82 -15.89
CA LYS A 5 -13.87 -2.19 -14.48
C LYS A 5 -14.07 -3.69 -14.34
N LYS A 6 -13.41 -4.28 -13.34
CA LYS A 6 -13.53 -5.70 -12.99
C LYS A 6 -13.29 -6.63 -14.18
N GLN A 7 -12.48 -6.19 -15.14
CA GLN A 7 -12.03 -7.00 -16.26
C GLN A 7 -10.68 -7.62 -15.90
N PRO A 8 -10.51 -8.93 -16.08
CA PRO A 8 -9.21 -9.58 -15.91
C PRO A 8 -8.24 -9.13 -17.02
N LEU A 9 -6.95 -9.38 -16.80
CA LEU A 9 -5.87 -9.14 -17.78
C LEU A 9 -5.96 -7.76 -18.45
N THR A 10 -6.22 -6.72 -17.67
CA THR A 10 -6.42 -5.35 -18.16
C THR A 10 -5.26 -4.45 -17.78
N TRP A 11 -4.82 -3.65 -18.74
CA TRP A 11 -3.82 -2.60 -18.51
C TRP A 11 -4.51 -1.26 -18.27
N TYR A 12 -4.17 -0.62 -17.15
CA TYR A 12 -4.56 0.75 -16.85
C TYR A 12 -3.35 1.66 -16.90
N LYS A 13 -3.55 2.89 -17.36
CA LYS A 13 -2.55 3.95 -17.29
C LYS A 13 -3.20 5.26 -16.86
N SER A 14 -2.47 6.05 -16.09
CA SER A 14 -2.88 7.40 -15.71
C SER A 14 -1.66 8.27 -15.46
N THR A 15 -1.89 9.57 -15.27
CA THR A 15 -0.87 10.51 -14.80
C THR A 15 -1.28 11.12 -13.47
N PHE A 16 -0.30 11.44 -12.61
CA PHE A 16 -0.55 12.07 -11.32
C PHE A 16 0.56 13.05 -10.92
N ASP A 17 0.20 13.97 -10.05
CA ASP A 17 1.12 14.92 -9.43
C ASP A 17 1.50 14.44 -8.02
N THR A 18 2.75 14.70 -7.63
CA THR A 18 3.26 14.25 -6.35
C THR A 18 2.79 15.21 -5.25
N PRO A 19 2.18 14.72 -4.15
CA PRO A 19 1.77 15.59 -3.05
C PRO A 19 3.00 16.22 -2.38
N VAL A 20 2.84 17.48 -1.96
CA VAL A 20 3.89 18.23 -1.26
C VAL A 20 4.32 17.55 0.05
N GLY A 21 5.57 17.79 0.42
CA GLY A 21 6.21 17.25 1.62
C GLY A 21 7.23 16.14 1.34
N SER A 22 7.89 15.67 2.38
CA SER A 22 8.96 14.66 2.34
C SER A 22 8.54 13.29 2.88
N GLU A 23 7.28 13.14 3.31
CA GLU A 23 6.78 11.91 3.91
C GLU A 23 6.83 10.75 2.90
N PRO A 24 7.08 9.49 3.34
CA PRO A 24 7.04 8.34 2.45
C PRO A 24 5.69 8.20 1.74
N LEU A 25 5.73 7.74 0.49
CA LEU A 25 4.55 7.53 -0.34
C LEU A 25 4.20 6.05 -0.48
N ALA A 26 2.92 5.78 -0.71
CA ALA A 26 2.44 4.49 -1.15
C ALA A 26 1.19 4.64 -2.02
N LEU A 27 0.93 3.65 -2.87
CA LEU A 27 -0.37 3.50 -3.53
C LEU A 27 -1.30 2.69 -2.64
N ASP A 28 -2.48 3.22 -2.36
CA ASP A 28 -3.60 2.44 -1.85
C ASP A 28 -4.26 1.71 -3.01
N MET A 29 -4.12 0.38 -3.01
CA MET A 29 -4.61 -0.49 -4.08
C MET A 29 -5.82 -1.32 -3.62
N ASN A 30 -6.51 -0.96 -2.53
CA ASN A 30 -7.53 -1.81 -1.90
C ASN A 30 -8.71 -2.20 -2.83
N THR A 31 -8.96 -1.41 -3.88
CA THR A 31 -10.00 -1.65 -4.88
C THR A 31 -9.57 -2.52 -6.05
N MET A 32 -8.31 -2.97 -6.05
CA MET A 32 -7.69 -3.78 -7.10
C MET A 32 -7.65 -5.27 -6.71
N GLY A 33 -7.29 -6.11 -7.68
CA GLY A 33 -7.25 -7.57 -7.55
C GLY A 33 -5.83 -8.07 -7.28
N LYS A 34 -5.13 -8.40 -8.37
CA LYS A 34 -3.76 -8.95 -8.39
C LYS A 34 -3.05 -8.44 -9.62
N GLY A 35 -1.75 -8.17 -9.55
CA GLY A 35 -1.07 -7.59 -10.69
C GLY A 35 0.32 -7.05 -10.42
N GLN A 36 0.73 -6.10 -11.25
CA GLN A 36 2.00 -5.39 -11.14
C GLN A 36 1.80 -3.89 -11.41
N VAL A 37 2.63 -3.07 -10.77
CA VAL A 37 2.59 -1.61 -10.94
C VAL A 37 3.95 -1.07 -11.36
N TRP A 38 3.92 -0.09 -12.25
CA TRP A 38 5.07 0.72 -12.63
C TRP A 38 4.79 2.20 -12.42
N ILE A 39 5.82 2.92 -11.98
CA ILE A 39 5.82 4.38 -11.91
C ILE A 39 7.01 4.90 -12.71
N ASN A 40 6.76 5.76 -13.69
CA ASN A 40 7.78 6.32 -14.57
C ASN A 40 8.71 5.25 -15.19
N GLY A 41 8.12 4.10 -15.58
CA GLY A 41 8.85 2.95 -16.15
C GLY A 41 9.54 2.05 -15.13
N GLN A 42 9.56 2.41 -13.85
CA GLN A 42 10.18 1.62 -12.78
C GLN A 42 9.14 0.71 -12.12
N ASN A 43 9.41 -0.59 -12.08
CA ASN A 43 8.51 -1.58 -11.46
C ASN A 43 8.58 -1.45 -9.93
N ILE A 44 7.46 -1.11 -9.29
CA ILE A 44 7.38 -1.00 -7.81
C ILE A 44 7.00 -2.33 -7.14
N GLY A 45 6.66 -3.36 -7.93
CA GLY A 45 6.42 -4.72 -7.49
C GLY A 45 5.04 -5.28 -7.86
N ARG A 46 4.79 -6.48 -7.34
CA ARG A 46 3.50 -7.17 -7.46
C ARG A 46 2.50 -6.64 -6.44
N HIS A 47 1.26 -6.42 -6.85
CA HIS A 47 0.14 -6.19 -5.95
C HIS A 47 -0.78 -7.41 -5.85
N TRP A 48 -1.35 -7.65 -4.68
CA TRP A 48 -2.38 -8.67 -4.46
C TRP A 48 -3.33 -8.33 -3.28
N PRO A 49 -3.95 -7.14 -3.26
CA PRO A 49 -4.83 -6.70 -2.16
C PRO A 49 -6.12 -7.53 -2.04
N ALA A 50 -6.54 -8.24 -3.09
CA ALA A 50 -7.65 -9.20 -3.00
C ALA A 50 -7.31 -10.44 -2.15
N TYR A 51 -6.02 -10.78 -1.97
CA TYR A 51 -5.62 -11.86 -1.08
C TYR A 51 -5.71 -11.38 0.37
N LYS A 52 -6.80 -11.76 1.04
CA LYS A 52 -7.07 -11.36 2.43
C LYS A 52 -6.19 -12.12 3.41
N ALA A 53 -5.66 -11.42 4.41
CA ALA A 53 -4.87 -12.01 5.47
C ALA A 53 -5.75 -12.94 6.33
N ARG A 54 -5.28 -14.17 6.53
CA ARG A 54 -5.94 -15.18 7.35
C ARG A 54 -5.02 -15.56 8.51
N GLY A 55 -5.60 -15.80 9.67
CA GLY A 55 -4.87 -16.16 10.89
C GLY A 55 -5.73 -15.97 12.14
N SER A 56 -5.12 -16.18 13.31
CA SER A 56 -5.71 -15.83 14.59
C SER A 56 -5.09 -14.52 15.06
N CYS A 57 -5.78 -13.41 14.83
CA CYS A 57 -5.36 -12.09 15.31
C CYS A 57 -6.06 -11.78 16.64
N GLY A 58 -5.31 -11.30 17.62
CA GLY A 58 -5.82 -10.95 18.93
C GLY A 58 -4.88 -10.02 19.67
N ARG A 59 -5.31 -9.54 20.84
CA ARG A 59 -4.42 -8.81 21.74
C ARG A 59 -3.32 -9.77 22.23
N CYS A 60 -2.10 -9.29 22.28
CA CYS A 60 -0.96 -10.03 22.81
C CYS A 60 -0.23 -9.22 23.87
N SER A 61 0.54 -9.91 24.71
CA SER A 61 1.44 -9.32 25.70
C SER A 61 2.90 -9.56 25.30
N TYR A 62 3.78 -8.62 25.65
CA TYR A 62 5.23 -8.78 25.46
C TYR A 62 5.80 -9.91 26.34
N ALA A 63 5.19 -10.18 27.50
CA ALA A 63 5.65 -11.17 28.45
C ALA A 63 5.51 -12.62 27.92
N GLY A 64 6.43 -13.50 28.33
CA GLY A 64 6.47 -14.91 27.96
C GLY A 64 7.05 -15.18 26.56
N THR A 65 7.31 -16.46 26.26
CA THR A 65 7.92 -16.90 24.99
C THR A 65 7.15 -16.38 23.77
N PHE A 66 7.88 -15.93 22.76
CA PHE A 66 7.31 -15.46 21.50
C PHE A 66 7.21 -16.60 20.48
N THR A 67 6.17 -16.54 19.65
CA THR A 67 6.04 -17.32 18.41
C THR A 67 5.58 -16.39 17.30
N GLU A 68 5.85 -16.76 16.04
CA GLU A 68 5.48 -15.98 14.86
C GLU A 68 3.96 -15.72 14.75
N LYS A 69 3.15 -16.51 15.45
CA LYS A 69 1.68 -16.38 15.50
C LYS A 69 1.16 -15.60 16.70
N LYS A 70 2.01 -15.25 17.67
CA LYS A 70 1.59 -14.66 18.97
C LYS A 70 0.93 -13.29 18.83
N CYS A 71 1.44 -12.44 17.93
CA CYS A 71 1.04 -11.04 17.80
C CYS A 71 0.66 -10.69 16.36
N LEU A 72 -0.10 -11.58 15.69
CA LEU A 72 -0.61 -11.29 14.35
C LEU A 72 -1.62 -10.15 14.38
N SER A 73 -1.62 -9.36 13.32
CA SER A 73 -2.55 -8.25 13.11
C SER A 73 -3.11 -8.26 11.69
N ASN A 74 -4.08 -7.39 11.40
CA ASN A 74 -4.62 -7.16 10.06
C ASN A 74 -5.35 -8.37 9.44
N CYS A 75 -5.83 -9.33 10.25
CA CYS A 75 -6.67 -10.43 9.76
C CYS A 75 -7.97 -9.89 9.14
N GLY A 76 -8.44 -10.50 8.04
CA GLY A 76 -9.63 -10.07 7.30
C GLY A 76 -9.38 -8.95 6.30
N GLU A 77 -8.32 -8.17 6.49
CA GLU A 77 -7.91 -7.10 5.58
C GLU A 77 -7.08 -7.64 4.40
N ALA A 78 -6.81 -6.77 3.42
CA ALA A 78 -5.81 -7.08 2.39
C ALA A 78 -4.47 -7.44 3.05
N SER A 79 -3.88 -8.58 2.68
CA SER A 79 -2.55 -8.99 3.15
C SER A 79 -1.49 -7.89 2.97
N GLN A 80 -1.63 -7.14 1.88
CA GLN A 80 -1.00 -5.83 1.71
C GLN A 80 -1.96 -4.91 0.96
N ARG A 81 -2.28 -3.76 1.55
CA ARG A 81 -3.11 -2.70 0.94
C ARG A 81 -2.27 -1.62 0.26
N TRP A 82 -1.19 -1.22 0.92
CA TRP A 82 -0.33 -0.12 0.52
C TRP A 82 0.96 -0.61 -0.12
N TYR A 83 1.27 -0.09 -1.29
CA TYR A 83 2.45 -0.45 -2.10
C TYR A 83 3.40 0.74 -2.17
N HIS A 84 4.61 0.58 -1.63
CA HIS A 84 5.54 1.69 -1.45
C HIS A 84 5.96 2.32 -2.78
N VAL A 85 6.00 3.65 -2.80
CA VAL A 85 6.51 4.46 -3.92
C VAL A 85 7.71 5.27 -3.42
N PRO A 86 8.93 4.96 -3.88
CA PRO A 86 10.10 5.75 -3.53
C PRO A 86 9.94 7.20 -4.02
N ARG A 87 10.17 8.18 -3.13
CA ARG A 87 10.11 9.62 -3.47
C ARG A 87 11.07 10.00 -4.60
N SER A 88 12.22 9.33 -4.69
CA SER A 88 13.21 9.54 -5.75
C SER A 88 12.75 9.07 -7.14
N TRP A 89 11.65 8.30 -7.23
CA TRP A 89 11.14 7.79 -8.50
C TRP A 89 10.04 8.68 -9.10
N VAL A 90 9.62 9.72 -8.38
CA VAL A 90 8.56 10.63 -8.80
C VAL A 90 9.06 12.05 -8.98
N LYS A 91 8.48 12.74 -9.96
CA LYS A 91 8.65 14.15 -10.29
C LYS A 91 7.56 14.98 -9.59
N PRO A 92 7.68 16.32 -9.51
CA PRO A 92 6.61 17.16 -8.97
C PRO A 92 5.26 16.95 -9.66
N SER A 93 5.24 16.81 -10.99
CA SER A 93 4.04 16.61 -11.79
C SER A 93 4.26 15.66 -12.97
N GLY A 94 3.16 15.20 -13.57
CA GLY A 94 3.22 14.41 -14.81
C GLY A 94 3.86 13.03 -14.68
N ASN A 95 3.71 12.40 -13.51
CA ASN A 95 4.19 11.04 -13.29
C ASN A 95 3.29 10.04 -13.98
N LEU A 96 3.85 9.10 -14.73
CA LEU A 96 3.09 8.01 -15.34
C LEU A 96 2.96 6.86 -14.36
N ILE A 97 1.72 6.41 -14.12
CA ILE A 97 1.43 5.12 -13.49
C ILE A 97 0.89 4.16 -14.54
N VAL A 98 1.40 2.92 -14.52
CA VAL A 98 0.88 1.81 -15.32
C VAL A 98 0.59 0.64 -14.37
N VAL A 99 -0.59 0.03 -14.53
CA VAL A 99 -1.02 -1.12 -13.73
C VAL A 99 -1.45 -2.23 -14.67
N LEU A 100 -0.85 -3.41 -14.51
CA LEU A 100 -1.41 -4.64 -15.06
C LEU A 100 -2.29 -5.27 -13.99
N GLU A 101 -3.60 -5.32 -14.22
CA GLU A 101 -4.58 -5.98 -13.35
C GLU A 101 -4.94 -7.35 -13.93
N GLU A 102 -4.54 -8.40 -13.24
CA GLU A 102 -4.72 -9.80 -13.64
C GLU A 102 -6.13 -10.32 -13.35
N TRP A 103 -6.75 -9.93 -12.23
CA TRP A 103 -8.00 -10.54 -11.73
C TRP A 103 -9.23 -9.66 -11.95
N GLY A 104 -9.04 -8.34 -11.95
CA GLY A 104 -10.07 -7.34 -12.08
C GLY A 104 -10.20 -6.47 -10.83
N GLY A 105 -10.35 -5.16 -11.07
CA GLY A 105 -10.45 -4.15 -10.01
C GLY A 105 -11.19 -2.89 -10.49
N ASP A 106 -11.36 -1.92 -9.59
CA ASP A 106 -11.81 -0.57 -9.94
C ASP A 106 -10.64 0.41 -9.82
N PRO A 107 -10.04 0.86 -10.94
CA PRO A 107 -8.88 1.75 -10.92
C PRO A 107 -9.21 3.15 -10.38
N ASN A 108 -10.49 3.53 -10.31
CA ASN A 108 -10.89 4.83 -9.74
C ASN A 108 -10.65 4.91 -8.23
N GLY A 109 -10.46 3.77 -7.55
CA GLY A 109 -10.13 3.72 -6.12
C GLY A 109 -8.62 3.75 -5.84
N ILE A 110 -7.77 3.68 -6.87
CA ILE A 110 -6.32 3.80 -6.68
C ILE A 110 -6.01 5.24 -6.26
N SER A 111 -5.27 5.39 -5.17
CA SER A 111 -4.86 6.71 -4.68
C SER A 111 -3.43 6.69 -4.16
N LEU A 112 -2.74 7.83 -4.27
CA LEU A 112 -1.43 8.03 -3.67
C LEU A 112 -1.59 8.61 -2.27
N VAL A 113 -1.01 7.95 -1.27
CA VAL A 113 -1.13 8.32 0.13
C VAL A 113 0.22 8.66 0.74
N LYS A 114 0.22 9.57 1.72
CA LYS A 114 1.39 9.91 2.53
C LYS A 114 1.37 9.10 3.83
N ARG A 115 2.52 8.55 4.23
CA ARG A 115 2.67 7.89 5.54
C ARG A 115 3.20 8.89 6.56
N SER A 116 2.34 9.29 7.50
CA SER A 116 2.74 10.02 8.71
C SER A 116 2.73 9.07 9.91
N ALA A 117 3.86 8.94 10.61
CA ALA A 117 3.85 8.37 11.96
C ALA A 117 3.64 9.50 12.96
N LYS A 118 2.59 9.42 13.78
CA LYS A 118 2.54 10.24 14.98
C LYS A 118 3.46 9.57 16.00
N THR A 119 4.55 10.24 16.36
CA THR A 119 5.32 9.85 17.54
C THR A 119 4.40 10.03 18.73
N LEU A 120 4.05 8.95 19.44
CA LEU A 120 3.58 9.11 20.81
C LEU A 120 4.77 9.68 21.57
N ALA A 121 4.60 10.84 22.21
CA ALA A 121 5.65 11.42 23.03
C ALA A 121 6.18 10.34 23.99
N SER A 122 7.44 9.96 23.84
CA SER A 122 8.12 9.19 24.87
C SER A 122 8.54 10.20 25.91
N ASP A 123 7.81 10.27 27.03
CA ASP A 123 8.33 10.96 28.20
C ASP A 123 9.60 10.21 28.62
N SER A 124 10.75 10.88 28.50
CA SER A 124 12.03 10.39 29.00
C SER A 124 11.94 10.24 30.51
N ILE A 125 11.93 9.00 31.00
CA ILE A 125 11.93 8.66 32.45
C ILE A 125 13.30 8.93 33.09
N PHE A 126 14.35 9.16 32.29
CA PHE A 126 15.65 9.56 32.82
C PHE A 126 15.84 11.07 32.65
N SER A 127 15.71 11.78 33.78
CA SER A 127 16.41 13.05 34.02
C SER A 127 17.61 12.73 34.88
N GLY A 128 18.82 12.85 34.32
CA GLY A 128 20.08 12.59 34.99
C GLY A 128 21.25 12.95 34.09
#